data_AF-A0A131XQL5-F1
#
_entry.id   AF-A0A131XQL5-F1
#
_cell.length_a   1.000
_cell.length_b   1.000
_cell.length_c   1.000
_cell.angle_alpha   90.00
_cell.angle_beta   90.00
_cell.angle_gamma   90.00
#
_symmetry.space_group_name_H-M   'P 1'
#
loop_
_entity.id
_entity.type
_entity.pdbx_description
1 polymer ?
#
loop_
_entity_poly.entity_id
_entity_poly.type
_entity_poly.pdbx_seq_one_letter_code
_entity_poly.pdbx_strand_id
1 'polypeptide(L)'
;MAKRTKKVGIVGKYGTRYGASLRKMAKKIEITQHAKYTCTFCGKDTMKRTCVGIWKCRSCRKTVAGGAYVFSTTAAATVRSSVRRLRETRQQ
;
A
#
# COMPACT_ATOMS: atom_id res chain seq x y z
N MET A 1 -2.75 3.17 -26.70
CA MET A 1 -3.51 2.08 -26.04
C MET A 1 -4.95 2.53 -25.83
N ALA A 2 -5.94 1.72 -26.18
CA ALA A 2 -7.36 2.06 -26.01
C ALA A 2 -7.89 1.71 -24.60
N LYS A 3 -8.88 2.47 -24.12
CA LYS A 3 -9.54 2.22 -22.83
C LYS A 3 -10.41 0.96 -22.91
N ARG A 4 -9.98 -0.11 -22.22
CA ARG A 4 -10.65 -1.43 -22.27
C ARG A 4 -11.89 -1.55 -21.38
N THR A 5 -11.99 -0.77 -20.30
CA THR A 5 -13.13 -0.88 -19.36
C THR A 5 -13.63 0.49 -18.94
N LYS A 6 -14.96 0.64 -18.80
CA LYS A 6 -15.58 1.91 -18.35
C LYS A 6 -15.44 2.11 -16.84
N LYS A 7 -15.71 1.06 -16.04
CA LYS A 7 -15.81 1.15 -14.56
C LYS A 7 -14.96 0.11 -13.80
N VAL A 8 -14.84 -1.10 -14.31
CA VAL A 8 -14.35 -2.25 -13.52
C VAL A 8 -12.83 -2.23 -13.29
N GLY A 9 -11.98 -1.91 -14.27
CA GLY A 9 -10.52 -1.91 -14.08
C GLY A 9 -9.99 -3.29 -13.66
N ILE A 10 -9.09 -3.34 -12.67
CA ILE A 10 -8.39 -4.57 -12.22
C ILE A 10 -9.33 -5.70 -11.80
N VAL A 11 -10.51 -5.37 -11.25
CA VAL A 11 -11.53 -6.36 -10.85
C VAL A 11 -12.33 -6.93 -12.02
N GLY A 12 -12.01 -6.54 -13.26
CA GLY A 12 -12.54 -7.19 -14.47
C GLY A 12 -12.20 -8.68 -14.53
N LYS A 13 -11.10 -9.10 -13.88
CA LYS A 13 -10.73 -10.52 -13.73
C LYS A 13 -11.79 -11.39 -13.01
N TYR A 14 -12.69 -10.77 -12.24
CA TYR A 14 -13.75 -11.49 -11.54
C TYR A 14 -15.02 -11.70 -12.39
N GLY A 15 -15.12 -11.08 -13.57
CA GLY A 15 -16.29 -11.18 -14.43
C GLY A 15 -17.58 -10.71 -13.74
N THR A 16 -18.65 -11.46 -13.92
CA THR A 16 -19.99 -11.15 -13.37
C THR A 16 -20.15 -11.57 -11.90
N ARG A 17 -19.24 -12.39 -11.36
CA ARG A 17 -19.33 -13.02 -10.03
C ARG A 17 -19.24 -12.03 -8.85
N TYR A 18 -19.76 -12.44 -7.69
CA TYR A 18 -19.65 -11.79 -6.37
C TYR A 18 -20.44 -10.48 -6.16
N GLY A 19 -21.05 -9.92 -7.20
CA GLY A 19 -21.83 -8.68 -7.07
C GLY A 19 -21.00 -7.38 -7.06
N ALA A 20 -21.67 -6.27 -7.35
CA ALA A 20 -20.99 -4.99 -7.62
C ALA A 20 -20.32 -4.36 -6.37
N SER A 21 -20.97 -4.45 -5.21
CA SER A 21 -20.47 -3.83 -3.96
C SER A 21 -19.16 -4.48 -3.50
N LEU A 22 -19.10 -5.81 -3.48
CA LEU A 22 -17.89 -6.55 -3.13
C LEU A 22 -16.75 -6.24 -4.11
N ARG A 23 -17.03 -6.21 -5.42
CA ARG A 23 -16.01 -5.85 -6.43
C ARG A 23 -15.52 -4.41 -6.28
N LYS A 24 -16.36 -3.45 -5.88
CA LYS A 24 -15.92 -2.06 -5.61
C LYS A 24 -14.97 -1.97 -4.41
N MET A 25 -15.24 -2.72 -3.34
CA MET A 25 -14.35 -2.78 -2.17
C MET A 25 -13.03 -3.45 -2.51
N ALA A 26 -13.07 -4.62 -3.16
CA ALA A 26 -11.89 -5.33 -3.62
C ALA A 26 -11.05 -4.49 -4.58
N LYS A 27 -11.67 -3.73 -5.49
CA LYS A 27 -10.96 -2.84 -6.42
C LYS A 27 -10.05 -1.84 -5.70
N LYS A 28 -10.54 -1.20 -4.62
CA LYS A 28 -9.74 -0.23 -3.86
C LYS A 28 -8.50 -0.90 -3.25
N ILE A 29 -8.70 -2.06 -2.63
CA ILE A 29 -7.65 -2.87 -1.99
C ILE A 29 -6.64 -3.40 -3.02
N GLU A 30 -7.14 -3.87 -4.16
CA GLU A 30 -6.31 -4.42 -5.22
C GLU A 30 -5.42 -3.38 -5.91
N ILE A 31 -5.93 -2.16 -6.09
CA ILE A 31 -5.14 -1.08 -6.66
C ILE A 31 -3.98 -0.75 -5.72
N THR A 32 -4.25 -0.56 -4.43
CA THR A 32 -3.20 -0.17 -3.47
C THR A 32 -2.17 -1.27 -3.26
N GLN A 33 -2.58 -2.54 -3.19
CA GLN A 33 -1.63 -3.63 -2.95
C GLN A 33 -0.66 -3.87 -4.12
N HIS A 34 -1.10 -3.58 -5.35
CA HIS A 34 -0.28 -3.75 -6.56
C HIS A 34 0.45 -2.47 -6.99
N ALA A 35 0.14 -1.33 -6.36
CA ALA A 35 0.81 -0.07 -6.63
C ALA A 35 2.29 -0.14 -6.24
N LYS A 36 3.09 0.70 -6.90
CA LYS A 36 4.46 0.98 -6.49
C LYS A 36 4.44 2.22 -5.60
N TYR A 37 5.24 2.20 -4.55
CA TYR A 37 5.42 3.32 -3.63
C TYR A 37 6.85 3.87 -3.73
N THR A 38 7.00 5.13 -3.36
CA THR A 38 8.30 5.79 -3.19
C THR A 38 9.04 5.19 -2.02
N CYS A 39 10.27 4.74 -2.25
CA CYS A 39 11.12 4.18 -1.21
C CYS A 39 11.73 5.31 -0.36
N THR A 40 11.52 5.27 0.95
CA THR A 40 12.09 6.25 1.91
C THR A 40 13.62 6.20 2.01
N PHE A 41 14.25 5.10 1.57
CA PHE A 41 15.70 4.93 1.65
C PHE A 41 16.44 5.42 0.40
N CYS A 42 15.84 5.29 -0.78
CA CYS A 42 16.53 5.57 -2.04
C CYS A 42 15.75 6.49 -2.99
N GLY A 43 14.61 7.03 -2.56
CA GLY A 43 13.79 7.99 -3.30
C GLY A 43 13.05 7.46 -4.54
N LYS A 44 13.34 6.23 -5.00
CA LYS A 44 12.75 5.67 -6.22
C LYS A 44 11.38 5.01 -5.98
N ASP A 45 10.48 5.12 -6.94
CA ASP A 45 9.16 4.45 -6.99
C ASP A 45 9.26 2.96 -7.34
N THR A 46 9.98 2.22 -6.51
CA THR A 46 10.26 0.80 -6.71
C THR A 46 9.95 -0.06 -5.48
N MET A 47 9.29 0.52 -4.47
CA MET A 47 8.79 -0.23 -3.32
C MET A 47 7.52 -0.98 -3.71
N LYS A 48 7.53 -2.31 -3.61
CA LYS A 48 6.39 -3.16 -3.97
C LYS A 48 6.16 -4.24 -2.91
N ARG A 49 4.91 -4.62 -2.72
CA ARG A 49 4.50 -5.70 -1.81
C ARG A 49 5.06 -7.04 -2.31
N THR A 50 5.68 -7.81 -1.40
CA THR A 50 6.15 -9.18 -1.67
C THR A 50 5.15 -10.20 -1.11
N CYS A 51 4.75 -10.02 0.15
CA CYS A 51 3.71 -10.79 0.82
C CYS A 51 2.97 -9.89 1.82
N VAL A 52 1.99 -10.42 2.57
CA VAL A 52 1.19 -9.64 3.52
C VAL A 52 2.12 -8.95 4.52
N GLY A 53 2.04 -7.62 4.61
CA GLY A 53 2.84 -6.85 5.56
C GLY A 53 4.32 -6.69 5.21
N ILE A 54 4.82 -7.29 4.13
CA ILE A 54 6.23 -7.20 3.72
C ILE A 54 6.37 -6.50 2.38
N TRP A 55 7.16 -5.43 2.39
CA TRP A 55 7.41 -4.57 1.23
C TRP A 55 8.90 -4.56 0.90
N LYS A 56 9.24 -4.75 -0.37
CA LYS A 56 10.61 -4.81 -0.85
C LYS A 56 10.85 -3.77 -1.93
N CYS A 57 11.92 -3.00 -1.78
CA CYS A 57 12.38 -2.08 -2.80
C CYS A 57 13.26 -2.81 -3.79
N ARG A 58 12.90 -2.76 -5.08
CA ARG A 58 13.73 -3.40 -6.12
C ARG A 58 15.09 -2.71 -6.29
N SER A 59 15.15 -1.38 -6.15
CA SER A 59 16.40 -0.65 -6.40
C SER A 59 17.44 -0.79 -5.29
N CYS A 60 17.07 -0.57 -4.02
CA CYS A 60 18.03 -0.60 -2.90
C CYS A 60 18.01 -1.92 -2.13
N ARG A 61 17.18 -2.90 -2.54
CA ARG A 61 17.00 -4.22 -1.92
C ARG A 61 16.57 -4.20 -0.45
N LYS A 62 16.21 -3.04 0.11
CA LYS A 62 15.65 -2.92 1.46
C LYS A 62 14.28 -3.58 1.54
N THR A 63 14.05 -4.28 2.63
CA THR A 63 12.78 -4.92 2.98
C THR A 63 12.24 -4.25 4.25
N VAL A 64 10.95 -3.96 4.26
CA VAL A 64 10.27 -3.16 5.29
C VAL A 64 8.98 -3.84 5.69
N ALA A 65 8.71 -3.87 7.00
CA ALA A 65 7.40 -4.22 7.52
C ALA A 65 6.43 -3.03 7.36
N GLY A 66 5.30 -3.27 6.69
CA GLY A 66 4.29 -2.26 6.38
C GLY A 66 2.87 -2.80 6.55
N GLY A 67 1.89 -2.13 5.96
CA GLY A 67 0.50 -2.58 6.01
C GLY A 67 0.22 -3.79 5.11
N ALA A 68 -0.93 -4.43 5.32
CA ALA A 68 -1.36 -5.58 4.53
C ALA A 68 -1.56 -5.24 3.03
N TYR A 69 -2.13 -4.06 2.74
CA TYR A 69 -2.49 -3.61 1.39
C TYR A 69 -1.91 -2.25 0.99
N VAL A 70 -1.30 -1.53 1.95
CA VAL A 70 -0.68 -0.21 1.76
C VAL A 70 0.69 -0.20 2.44
N PHE A 71 1.66 0.53 1.89
CA PHE A 71 3.02 0.59 2.45
C PHE A 71 3.05 1.16 3.87
N SER A 72 2.32 2.27 4.12
CA SER A 72 2.16 2.86 5.45
C SER A 72 0.68 2.99 5.80
N THR A 73 0.27 2.42 6.93
CA THR A 73 -1.08 2.60 7.49
C THR A 73 -1.21 3.93 8.23
N THR A 74 -2.41 4.50 8.28
CA THR A 74 -2.73 5.72 9.04
C THR A 74 -2.43 5.55 10.53
N ALA A 75 -2.87 4.45 11.15
CA ALA A 75 -2.61 4.16 12.56
C ALA A 75 -1.11 4.14 12.88
N ALA A 76 -0.30 3.42 12.08
CA ALA A 76 1.16 3.41 12.29
C ALA A 76 1.81 4.79 12.11
N ALA A 77 1.28 5.64 11.22
CA ALA A 77 1.77 7.01 11.07
C ALA A 77 1.51 7.85 12.33
N THR A 78 0.31 7.74 12.91
CA THR A 78 -0.05 8.39 14.18
C THR A 78 0.80 7.88 15.34
N VAL A 79 1.00 6.56 15.44
CA VAL A 79 1.82 5.98 16.52
C VAL A 79 3.27 6.47 16.42
N ARG A 80 3.85 6.55 15.20
CA ARG A 80 5.20 7.07 15.01
C ARG A 80 5.35 8.51 15.50
N SER A 81 4.39 9.38 15.22
CA SER A 81 4.44 10.78 15.68
C SER A 81 4.23 10.90 17.19
N SER A 82 3.28 10.16 17.76
CA SER A 82 3.04 10.13 19.21
C SER A 82 4.25 9.63 19.99
N VAL A 83 4.88 8.53 19.55
CA VAL A 83 6.08 7.97 20.20
C VAL A 83 7.25 8.93 20.10
N ARG A 84 7.43 9.62 18.97
CA ARG A 84 8.50 10.63 18.82
C ARG A 84 8.32 11.75 19.85
N ARG A 85 7.11 12.32 19.93
CA ARG A 85 6.78 13.40 20.89
C ARG A 85 7.03 12.98 22.34
N LEU A 86 6.58 11.79 22.74
CA LEU A 86 6.78 11.29 24.11
C LEU A 86 8.26 11.08 24.46
N ARG A 87 9.10 10.72 23.48
CA ARG A 87 10.55 10.59 23.69
C ARG A 87 11.21 11.96 23.89
N GLU A 88 10.81 12.97 23.13
CA GLU A 88 11.29 14.35 23.26
C GLU A 88 10.94 14.92 24.65
N THR A 89 9.69 14.77 25.09
CA THR A 89 9.25 15.23 26.43
C THR A 89 9.98 14.54 27.59
N ARG A 90 10.39 13.26 27.43
CA ARG A 90 11.12 12.53 28.48
C ARG A 90 12.59 12.95 28.61
N GLN A 91 13.16 13.53 27.56
CA GLN A 91 14.58 13.92 27.52
C GLN A 91 14.82 15.35 28.02
N GLN A 92 13.76 16.15 28.13
CA GLN A 92 13.74 17.42 28.85
C GLN A 92 13.64 17.17 30.35
#